data_AF-A0A852UZL4-F1
#
_entry.id   AF-A0A852UZL4-F1
#
_cell.length_a   1.000
_cell.length_b   1.000
_cell.length_c   1.000
_cell.angle_alpha   90.00
_cell.angle_beta   90.00
_cell.angle_gamma   90.00
#
_symmetry.space_group_name_H-M   'P 1'
#
loop_
_entity.id
_entity.type
_entity.pdbx_description
1 polymer ?
#
loop_
_entity_poly.entity_id
_entity_poly.type
_entity_poly.pdbx_seq_one_letter_code
_entity_poly.pdbx_strand_id
1 'polypeptide(L)'
;MGYPPRYGRPSDETARGLAVIALLAVGLVIGAVVTMVTVLDPPAPMRSASATAGAAHSEEEVRRSVQPVLDAYSSGSYGDFWDLWSTDAKGLIGREDYIRLFRLCPQPTDGATSTGAPPADPSADPASTGLPSGGAAFTIDSVTVHGDDATVQAIRSGTATGFGFRFEEGSWRYAPSPEEREEYRTKTADQIALERRGAGLCGATVPDPADPANPSPGPVPGSSPDPADPSSAPSSNGPSPGPADPSEGRTGPTSDPAASTPASGATPDVFTPAPDPSSPPSGSVRDPERDPAAPSSDPASAPPAQES
;
A
#
# COMPACT_ATOMS: atom_id res chain seq x y z
N MET A 1 -50.13 26.22 35.81
CA MET A 1 -49.05 25.23 35.64
C MET A 1 -47.88 25.95 34.99
N GLY A 2 -46.85 26.27 35.78
CA GLY A 2 -45.71 27.09 35.35
C GLY A 2 -44.59 26.25 34.78
N TYR A 3 -44.05 26.66 33.62
CA TYR A 3 -42.84 26.08 33.05
C TYR A 3 -41.61 26.57 33.81
N PRO A 4 -40.64 25.69 34.14
CA PRO A 4 -39.41 26.11 34.80
C PRO A 4 -38.51 26.91 33.83
N PRO A 5 -37.75 27.90 34.35
CA PRO A 5 -36.80 28.65 33.55
C PRO A 5 -35.64 27.75 33.12
N ARG A 6 -35.25 27.87 31.84
CA ARG A 6 -34.04 27.23 31.33
C ARG A 6 -32.83 28.06 31.73
N TYR A 7 -31.97 27.48 32.56
CA TYR A 7 -30.64 28.04 32.82
C TYR A 7 -29.76 27.86 31.58
N GLY A 8 -29.19 28.97 31.11
CA GLY A 8 -28.25 28.99 30.00
C GLY A 8 -26.97 28.22 30.33
N ARG A 9 -26.55 27.38 29.40
CA ARG A 9 -25.29 26.64 29.44
C ARG A 9 -24.13 27.66 29.39
N PRO A 10 -23.16 27.61 30.31
CA PRO A 10 -22.01 28.51 30.27
C PRO A 10 -21.24 28.31 28.96
N SER A 11 -20.92 29.41 28.28
CA SER A 11 -20.24 29.40 26.99
C SER A 11 -18.81 28.87 27.14
N ASP A 12 -18.47 27.83 26.36
CA ASP A 12 -17.17 27.13 26.35
C ASP A 12 -15.97 27.99 25.89
N GLU A 13 -16.18 29.28 25.60
CA GLU A 13 -15.13 30.19 25.09
C GLU A 13 -14.07 30.58 26.13
N THR A 14 -14.41 30.61 27.42
CA THR A 14 -13.43 30.99 28.46
C THR A 14 -12.45 29.87 28.81
N ALA A 15 -12.81 28.61 28.56
CA ALA A 15 -11.94 27.47 28.84
C ALA A 15 -10.78 27.35 27.83
N ARG A 16 -10.98 27.78 26.57
CA ARG A 16 -9.95 27.68 25.52
C ARG A 16 -8.82 28.69 25.70
N GLY A 17 -9.10 29.89 26.21
CA GLY A 17 -8.09 30.93 26.40
C GLY A 17 -7.03 30.57 27.45
N LEU A 18 -7.44 29.87 28.52
CA LEU A 18 -6.57 29.57 29.66
C LEU A 18 -5.58 28.42 29.34
N ALA A 19 -5.97 27.48 28.49
CA ALA A 19 -5.12 26.38 28.05
C ALA A 19 -3.93 26.86 27.19
N VAL A 20 -4.14 27.83 26.31
CA VAL A 20 -3.08 28.37 25.43
C VAL A 20 -2.00 29.10 26.23
N ILE A 21 -2.39 29.87 27.26
CA ILE A 21 -1.45 30.59 28.12
C ILE A 21 -0.58 29.62 28.94
N ALA A 22 -1.17 28.53 29.45
CA ALA A 22 -0.43 27.52 30.20
C ALA A 22 0.63 26.81 29.33
N LEU A 23 0.31 26.49 28.07
CA LEU A 23 1.25 25.83 27.15
C LEU A 23 2.44 26.72 26.76
N LEU A 24 2.22 28.03 26.57
CA LEU A 24 3.30 28.97 26.28
C LEU A 24 4.28 29.12 27.45
N ALA A 25 3.78 29.13 28.69
CA ALA A 25 4.64 29.20 29.88
C ALA A 25 5.50 27.94 30.05
N VAL A 26 4.93 26.75 29.80
CA VAL A 26 5.67 25.47 29.90
C VAL A 26 6.74 25.35 28.80
N GLY A 27 6.42 25.76 27.56
CA GLY A 27 7.39 25.76 26.46
C GLY A 27 8.61 26.64 26.72
N LEU A 28 8.42 27.80 27.37
CA LEU A 28 9.51 28.73 27.68
C LEU A 28 10.45 28.19 28.77
N VAL A 29 9.91 27.46 29.76
CA VAL A 29 10.74 26.82 30.81
C VAL A 29 11.55 25.65 30.24
N ILE A 30 10.97 24.84 29.35
CA ILE A 30 11.68 23.71 28.72
C ILE A 30 12.80 24.22 27.80
N GLY A 31 12.56 25.28 27.01
CA GLY A 31 13.58 25.88 26.14
C GLY A 31 14.81 26.43 26.90
N ALA A 32 14.59 26.99 28.09
CA ALA A 32 15.69 27.51 28.94
C ALA A 32 16.55 26.39 29.57
N VAL A 33 15.96 25.23 29.87
CA VAL A 33 16.72 24.09 30.41
C VAL A 33 17.56 23.41 29.33
N VAL A 34 17.03 23.28 28.11
CA VAL A 34 17.76 22.65 26.98
C VAL A 34 18.98 23.48 26.55
N THR A 35 18.91 24.81 26.67
CA THR A 35 20.03 25.70 26.31
C THR A 35 21.20 25.67 27.30
N MET A 36 20.98 25.28 28.57
CA MET A 36 22.07 25.10 29.54
C MET A 36 22.83 23.78 29.37
N VAL A 37 22.20 22.74 28.84
CA VAL A 37 22.82 21.40 28.70
C VAL A 37 23.74 21.30 27.48
N THR A 38 23.60 22.15 26.48
CA THR A 38 24.42 22.11 25.25
C THR A 38 25.77 22.82 25.35
N VAL A 39 26.07 23.52 26.46
CA VAL A 39 27.29 24.34 26.61
C VAL A 39 28.43 23.62 27.34
N LEU A 40 28.18 22.49 28.03
CA LEU A 40 29.16 21.86 28.93
C LEU A 40 29.75 20.53 28.47
N ASP A 41 29.34 19.98 27.33
CA ASP A 41 29.87 18.71 26.82
C ASP A 41 30.51 18.91 25.43
N PRO A 42 31.85 19.06 25.32
CA PRO A 42 32.51 19.07 24.03
C PRO A 42 32.38 17.66 23.42
N PRO A 43 31.66 17.50 22.29
CA PRO A 43 31.45 16.18 21.72
C PRO A 43 32.78 15.57 21.30
N ALA A 44 33.10 14.40 21.88
CA ALA A 44 34.11 13.52 21.32
C ALA A 44 33.79 13.29 19.83
N PRO A 45 34.78 13.29 18.93
CA PRO A 45 34.56 13.16 17.49
C PRO A 45 34.05 11.74 17.14
N MET A 46 32.75 11.51 17.30
CA MET A 46 32.02 10.40 16.67
C MET A 46 31.81 10.73 15.20
N ARG A 47 32.90 10.84 14.43
CA ARG A 47 32.87 11.31 13.03
C ARG A 47 32.76 10.20 11.99
N SER A 48 32.52 8.95 12.39
CA SER A 48 32.58 7.81 11.47
C SER A 48 31.30 6.99 11.34
N ALA A 49 30.31 7.13 12.22
CA ALA A 49 29.05 6.37 12.10
C ALA A 49 28.00 7.05 11.21
N SER A 50 27.97 8.39 11.13
CA SER A 50 26.92 9.12 10.40
C SER A 50 27.11 9.13 8.88
N ALA A 51 28.34 8.91 8.37
CA ALA A 51 28.60 8.93 6.94
C ALA A 51 28.03 7.69 6.22
N THR A 52 28.06 6.52 6.87
CA THR A 52 27.51 5.27 6.29
C THR A 52 25.98 5.28 6.31
N ALA A 53 25.37 5.83 7.37
CA ALA A 53 23.92 5.97 7.44
C ALA A 53 23.37 6.87 6.33
N GLY A 54 24.08 7.94 5.96
CA GLY A 54 23.67 8.83 4.86
C GLY A 54 23.69 8.16 3.48
N ALA A 55 24.62 7.22 3.24
CA ALA A 55 24.72 6.52 1.96
C ALA A 55 23.56 5.53 1.73
N ALA A 56 23.15 4.81 2.77
CA ALA A 56 22.05 3.85 2.71
C ALA A 56 20.68 4.52 2.43
N HIS A 57 20.54 5.78 2.84
CA HIS A 57 19.33 6.59 2.65
C HIS A 57 19.43 7.57 1.48
N SER A 58 20.41 7.37 0.58
CA SER A 58 20.51 8.17 -0.62
C SER A 58 19.41 7.83 -1.62
N GLU A 59 18.99 8.82 -2.39
CA GLU A 59 18.01 8.66 -3.47
C GLU A 59 18.45 7.61 -4.49
N GLU A 60 19.75 7.57 -4.79
CA GLU A 60 20.37 6.60 -5.70
C GLU A 60 20.28 5.17 -5.16
N GLU A 61 20.48 4.97 -3.85
CA GLU A 61 20.36 3.66 -3.22
C GLU A 61 18.91 3.18 -3.20
N VAL A 62 17.96 4.07 -2.91
CA VAL A 62 16.52 3.75 -2.99
C VAL A 62 16.16 3.31 -4.41
N ARG A 63 16.53 4.08 -5.45
CA ARG A 63 16.25 3.71 -6.85
C ARG A 63 16.80 2.32 -7.19
N ARG A 64 18.05 2.06 -6.81
CA ARG A 64 18.72 0.77 -7.05
C ARG A 64 18.00 -0.38 -6.34
N SER A 65 17.62 -0.19 -5.09
CA SER A 65 16.97 -1.22 -4.27
C SER A 65 15.51 -1.47 -4.67
N VAL A 66 14.82 -0.45 -5.19
CA VAL A 66 13.40 -0.51 -5.54
C VAL A 66 13.16 -1.11 -6.93
N GLN A 67 14.10 -0.96 -7.88
CA GLN A 67 13.92 -1.47 -9.24
C GLN A 67 13.53 -2.97 -9.29
N PRO A 68 14.21 -3.89 -8.57
CA PRO A 68 13.83 -5.31 -8.56
C PRO A 68 12.42 -5.56 -8.02
N VAL A 69 11.95 -4.71 -7.09
CA VAL A 69 10.61 -4.79 -6.51
C VAL A 69 9.56 -4.47 -7.57
N LEU A 70 9.77 -3.38 -8.32
CA LEU A 70 8.88 -2.97 -9.41
C LEU A 70 8.91 -3.95 -10.59
N ASP A 71 10.07 -4.54 -10.88
CA ASP A 71 10.24 -5.57 -11.91
C ASP A 71 9.48 -6.86 -11.54
N ALA A 72 9.56 -7.30 -10.28
CA ALA A 72 8.80 -8.44 -9.77
C ALA A 72 7.28 -8.19 -9.87
N TYR A 73 6.81 -6.98 -9.53
CA TYR A 73 5.40 -6.63 -9.64
C TYR A 73 4.91 -6.56 -11.09
N SER A 74 5.66 -5.91 -11.99
CA SER A 74 5.27 -5.75 -13.40
C SER A 74 5.34 -7.03 -14.21
N SER A 75 6.24 -7.95 -13.85
CA SER A 75 6.32 -9.29 -14.45
C SER A 75 5.22 -10.24 -13.99
N GLY A 76 4.40 -9.88 -13.00
CA GLY A 76 3.40 -10.76 -12.40
C GLY A 76 3.98 -11.81 -11.45
N SER A 77 5.25 -11.65 -11.05
CA SER A 77 5.93 -12.51 -10.08
C SER A 77 5.53 -12.13 -8.64
N TYR A 78 4.23 -12.24 -8.34
CA TYR A 78 3.63 -11.72 -7.11
C TYR A 78 4.18 -12.40 -5.83
N GLY A 79 4.66 -13.63 -5.93
CA GLY A 79 5.35 -14.31 -4.82
C GLY A 79 6.68 -13.63 -4.48
N ASP A 80 7.51 -13.39 -5.50
CA ASP A 80 8.82 -12.72 -5.34
C ASP A 80 8.64 -11.27 -4.91
N PHE A 81 7.59 -10.59 -5.42
CA PHE A 81 7.21 -9.27 -4.94
C PHE A 81 6.84 -9.26 -3.45
N TRP A 82 6.02 -10.22 -2.99
CA TRP A 82 5.67 -10.35 -1.58
C TRP A 82 6.90 -10.62 -0.71
N ASP A 83 7.87 -11.38 -1.21
CA ASP A 83 9.13 -11.65 -0.50
C ASP A 83 9.97 -10.38 -0.26
N LEU A 84 9.71 -9.29 -1.02
CA LEU A 84 10.35 -7.98 -0.89
C LEU A 84 9.58 -6.99 0.01
N TRP A 85 8.47 -7.40 0.61
CA TRP A 85 7.69 -6.57 1.55
C TRP A 85 8.38 -6.39 2.89
N SER A 86 8.02 -5.32 3.60
CA SER A 86 8.42 -5.08 4.97
C SER A 86 7.89 -6.16 5.91
N THR A 87 8.55 -6.34 7.04
CA THR A 87 8.20 -7.41 7.99
C THR A 87 6.79 -7.24 8.55
N ASP A 88 6.43 -5.99 8.87
CA ASP A 88 5.07 -5.65 9.31
C ASP A 88 4.02 -5.94 8.23
N ALA A 89 4.31 -5.60 6.97
CA ALA A 89 3.38 -5.82 5.86
C ALA A 89 3.14 -7.30 5.58
N LYS A 90 4.15 -8.15 5.71
CA LYS A 90 4.03 -9.61 5.57
C LYS A 90 3.10 -10.24 6.62
N GLY A 91 2.90 -9.58 7.76
CA GLY A 91 1.95 -9.99 8.79
C GLY A 91 0.48 -9.71 8.44
N LEU A 92 0.20 -8.92 7.39
CA LEU A 92 -1.16 -8.49 7.03
C LEU A 92 -1.87 -9.48 6.10
N ILE A 93 -1.13 -10.15 5.22
CA ILE A 93 -1.65 -11.14 4.28
C ILE A 93 -0.57 -12.19 4.00
N GLY A 94 -0.94 -13.47 4.08
CA GLY A 94 -0.04 -14.58 3.76
C GLY A 94 0.39 -14.57 2.29
N ARG A 95 1.57 -15.10 2.00
CA ARG A 95 2.13 -15.16 0.65
C ARG A 95 1.18 -15.85 -0.34
N GLU A 96 0.63 -16.98 0.06
CA GLU A 96 -0.30 -17.78 -0.75
C GLU A 96 -1.60 -17.04 -1.03
N ASP A 97 -2.15 -16.33 -0.03
CA ASP A 97 -3.36 -15.52 -0.18
C ASP A 97 -3.12 -14.31 -1.08
N TYR A 98 -1.96 -13.67 -0.96
CA TYR A 98 -1.56 -12.58 -1.85
C TYR A 98 -1.46 -13.07 -3.30
N ILE A 99 -0.77 -14.19 -3.55
CA ILE A 99 -0.69 -14.75 -4.91
C ILE A 99 -2.09 -15.15 -5.41
N ARG A 100 -2.93 -15.74 -4.54
CA ARG A 100 -4.31 -16.12 -4.88
C ARG A 100 -5.15 -14.91 -5.27
N LEU A 101 -5.03 -13.78 -4.57
CA LEU A 101 -5.71 -12.52 -4.90
C LEU A 101 -5.47 -12.13 -6.37
N PHE A 102 -4.21 -12.14 -6.83
CA PHE A 102 -3.89 -11.78 -8.21
C PHE A 102 -4.26 -12.84 -9.25
N ARG A 103 -4.40 -14.12 -8.86
CA ARG A 103 -5.02 -15.13 -9.75
C ARG A 103 -6.52 -14.90 -9.91
N LEU A 104 -7.21 -14.57 -8.81
CA LEU A 104 -8.66 -14.33 -8.81
C LEU A 104 -9.05 -12.99 -9.45
N CYS A 105 -8.15 -12.01 -9.38
CA CYS A 105 -8.29 -10.68 -9.94
C CYS A 105 -6.97 -10.27 -10.64
N PRO A 106 -6.73 -10.76 -11.86
CA PRO A 106 -5.57 -10.35 -12.64
C PRO A 106 -5.56 -8.84 -12.84
N GLN A 107 -4.38 -8.23 -12.91
CA GLN A 107 -4.28 -6.81 -13.24
C GLN A 107 -4.78 -6.57 -14.67
N PRO A 108 -5.54 -5.49 -14.92
CA PRO A 108 -5.87 -5.09 -16.27
C PRO A 108 -4.56 -4.77 -16.99
N THR A 109 -4.25 -5.51 -18.06
CA THR A 109 -3.11 -5.18 -18.91
C THR A 109 -3.55 -4.08 -19.87
N ASP A 110 -2.80 -2.99 -19.93
CA ASP A 110 -3.12 -1.77 -20.69
C ASP A 110 -3.32 -2.00 -22.21
N GLY A 111 -3.07 -3.21 -22.71
CA GLY A 111 -3.22 -3.60 -24.12
C GLY A 111 -4.28 -4.68 -24.38
N ALA A 112 -4.87 -5.31 -23.37
CA ALA A 112 -5.90 -6.33 -23.57
C ALA A 112 -7.30 -5.73 -23.65
N THR A 113 -7.46 -4.58 -24.32
CA THR A 113 -8.76 -4.31 -24.92
C THR A 113 -8.96 -5.40 -25.95
N SER A 114 -9.76 -6.39 -25.56
CA SER A 114 -10.25 -7.52 -26.36
C SER A 114 -11.11 -7.02 -27.53
N THR A 115 -10.56 -6.17 -28.38
CA THR A 115 -11.13 -5.76 -29.64
C THR A 115 -10.83 -6.88 -30.61
N GLY A 116 -11.61 -7.97 -30.52
CA GLY A 116 -11.68 -9.10 -31.46
C GLY A 116 -10.52 -9.22 -32.44
N ALA A 117 -9.31 -9.46 -31.93
CA ALA A 117 -8.20 -9.77 -32.80
C ALA A 117 -8.59 -11.07 -33.55
N PRO A 118 -8.62 -11.07 -34.89
CA PRO A 118 -8.97 -12.27 -35.64
C PRO A 118 -8.03 -13.41 -35.22
N PRO A 119 -8.51 -14.67 -35.24
CA PRO A 119 -7.72 -15.82 -34.82
C PRO A 119 -6.36 -15.78 -35.51
N ALA A 120 -5.29 -15.84 -34.71
CA ALA A 120 -3.93 -15.81 -35.21
C ALA A 120 -3.75 -16.85 -36.31
N ASP A 121 -3.11 -16.44 -37.41
CA ASP A 121 -2.76 -17.32 -38.51
C ASP A 121 -1.89 -18.48 -37.96
N PRO A 122 -2.30 -19.76 -38.11
CA PRO A 122 -1.55 -20.90 -37.62
C PRO A 122 -0.19 -21.08 -38.30
N SER A 123 0.13 -20.27 -39.31
CA SER A 123 1.40 -20.28 -40.04
C SER A 123 2.49 -19.41 -39.38
N ALA A 124 2.18 -18.69 -38.30
CA ALA A 124 3.17 -17.87 -37.59
C ALA A 124 4.17 -18.74 -36.81
N ASP A 125 5.44 -18.59 -37.13
CA ASP A 125 6.57 -19.34 -36.61
C ASP A 125 6.69 -19.20 -35.06
N PRO A 126 6.56 -20.29 -34.26
CA PRO A 126 6.57 -20.21 -32.79
C PRO A 126 7.92 -19.73 -32.22
N ALA A 127 8.96 -19.66 -33.06
CA ALA A 127 10.29 -19.19 -32.68
C ALA A 127 10.42 -17.65 -32.62
N SER A 128 9.46 -16.88 -33.16
CA SER A 128 9.49 -15.41 -33.10
C SER A 128 8.62 -14.80 -31.98
N THR A 129 7.94 -15.63 -31.17
CA THR A 129 7.06 -15.16 -30.09
C THR A 129 7.77 -15.15 -28.72
N GLY A 130 9.08 -14.89 -28.71
CA GLY A 130 9.86 -14.65 -27.49
C GLY A 130 9.74 -13.23 -26.93
N LEU A 131 8.61 -12.56 -27.18
CA LEU A 131 8.31 -11.30 -26.49
C LEU A 131 7.85 -11.68 -25.08
N PRO A 132 8.52 -11.18 -24.02
CA PRO A 132 8.10 -11.49 -22.67
C PRO A 132 6.64 -11.05 -22.53
N SER A 133 5.75 -11.98 -22.21
CA SER A 133 4.35 -11.67 -21.86
C SER A 133 4.23 -10.87 -20.55
N GLY A 134 5.35 -10.31 -20.05
CA GLY A 134 5.40 -9.38 -18.93
C GLY A 134 4.82 -8.04 -19.36
N GLY A 135 4.04 -7.42 -18.49
CA GLY A 135 3.51 -6.08 -18.73
C GLY A 135 4.63 -5.07 -18.94
N ALA A 136 4.27 -3.87 -19.43
CA ALA A 136 5.21 -2.76 -19.50
C ALA A 136 5.91 -2.56 -18.14
N ALA A 137 7.25 -2.49 -18.16
CA ALA A 137 8.04 -2.25 -16.97
C ALA A 137 7.74 -0.86 -16.38
N PHE A 138 7.92 -0.70 -15.08
CA PHE A 138 7.86 0.60 -14.43
C PHE A 138 9.17 1.36 -14.62
N THR A 139 9.05 2.66 -14.89
CA THR A 139 10.18 3.61 -14.85
C THR A 139 10.04 4.48 -13.61
N ILE A 140 11.06 4.54 -12.76
CA ILE A 140 11.06 5.43 -11.59
C ILE A 140 11.17 6.89 -12.08
N ASP A 141 10.17 7.70 -11.74
CA ASP A 141 10.10 9.13 -12.06
C ASP A 141 10.78 9.97 -10.98
N SER A 142 10.32 9.83 -9.74
CA SER A 142 10.81 10.60 -8.60
C SER A 142 10.86 9.75 -7.34
N VAL A 143 11.77 10.12 -6.44
CA VAL A 143 11.99 9.46 -5.15
C VAL A 143 12.08 10.54 -4.08
N THR A 144 11.40 10.34 -2.96
CA THR A 144 11.46 11.23 -1.80
C THR A 144 11.76 10.40 -0.56
N VAL A 145 12.85 10.73 0.14
CA VAL A 145 13.31 9.99 1.33
C VAL A 145 13.09 10.83 2.58
N HIS A 146 12.50 10.23 3.60
CA HIS A 146 12.19 10.82 4.91
C HIS A 146 12.62 9.88 6.03
N GLY A 147 13.87 10.02 6.49
CA GLY A 147 14.43 9.12 7.50
C GLY A 147 14.48 7.69 6.94
N ASP A 148 13.83 6.76 7.64
CA ASP A 148 13.75 5.34 7.25
C ASP A 148 12.57 5.03 6.29
N ASP A 149 11.78 6.03 5.89
CA ASP A 149 10.68 5.86 4.93
C ASP A 149 11.02 6.54 3.59
N ALA A 150 10.55 5.97 2.49
CA ALA A 150 10.68 6.55 1.15
C ALA A 150 9.39 6.39 0.35
N THR A 151 9.08 7.40 -0.47
CA THR A 151 8.00 7.34 -1.46
C THR A 151 8.63 7.38 -2.85
N VAL A 152 8.25 6.43 -3.70
CA VAL A 152 8.71 6.33 -5.09
C VAL A 152 7.52 6.50 -6.02
N GLN A 153 7.58 7.50 -6.90
CA GLN A 153 6.65 7.59 -8.03
C GLN A 153 7.24 6.84 -9.21
N ALA A 154 6.48 5.89 -9.75
CA ALA A 154 6.88 5.15 -10.94
C ALA A 154 5.80 5.24 -12.02
N ILE A 155 6.23 5.37 -13.27
CA ILE A 155 5.37 5.50 -14.43
C ILE A 155 5.32 4.16 -15.16
N ARG A 156 4.11 3.72 -15.49
CA ARG A 156 3.86 2.59 -16.39
C ARG A 156 2.76 2.96 -17.36
N SER A 157 3.01 2.74 -18.65
CA SER A 157 2.04 3.07 -19.72
C SER A 157 1.52 4.52 -19.66
N GLY A 158 2.37 5.46 -19.24
CA GLY A 158 2.02 6.88 -19.09
C GLY A 158 1.26 7.24 -17.80
N THR A 159 0.93 6.28 -16.95
CA THR A 159 0.28 6.51 -15.65
C THR A 159 1.29 6.46 -14.52
N ALA A 160 1.35 7.51 -13.70
CA ALA A 160 2.18 7.54 -12.49
C ALA A 160 1.47 6.85 -11.32
N THR A 161 2.20 6.03 -10.56
CA THR A 161 1.74 5.33 -9.36
C THR A 161 2.75 5.51 -8.23
N GLY A 162 2.26 5.82 -7.03
CA GLY A 162 3.10 5.99 -5.84
C GLY A 162 3.26 4.70 -5.05
N PHE A 163 4.48 4.40 -4.62
CA PHE A 163 4.85 3.23 -3.84
C PHE A 163 5.57 3.66 -2.56
N GLY A 164 5.16 3.11 -1.42
CA GLY A 164 5.82 3.31 -0.14
C GLY A 164 6.91 2.27 0.10
N PHE A 165 8.02 2.69 0.69
CA PHE A 165 9.12 1.83 1.10
C PHE A 165 9.60 2.20 2.50
N ARG A 166 10.10 1.20 3.22
CA ARG A 166 10.72 1.36 4.53
C ARG A 166 12.08 0.68 4.55
N PHE A 167 13.07 1.33 5.16
CA PHE A 167 14.39 0.79 5.37
C PHE A 167 14.38 -0.14 6.60
N GLU A 168 14.50 -1.44 6.38
CA GLU A 168 14.52 -2.47 7.43
C GLU A 168 15.72 -3.39 7.22
N GLU A 169 16.44 -3.68 8.30
CA GLU A 169 17.55 -4.64 8.32
C GLU A 169 18.62 -4.37 7.23
N GLY A 170 18.87 -3.08 6.92
CA GLY A 170 19.85 -2.69 5.91
C GLY A 170 19.34 -2.72 4.47
N SER A 171 18.03 -2.84 4.25
CA SER A 171 17.43 -2.95 2.91
C SER A 171 16.12 -2.18 2.81
N TRP A 172 15.85 -1.56 1.65
CA TRP A 172 14.55 -0.96 1.36
C TRP A 172 13.52 -2.06 1.05
N ARG A 173 12.40 -2.04 1.75
CA ARG A 173 11.30 -3.02 1.65
C ARG A 173 10.01 -2.32 1.28
N TYR A 174 9.19 -2.95 0.45
CA TYR A 174 7.90 -2.37 0.08
C TYR A 174 6.95 -2.32 1.28
N ALA A 175 6.33 -1.17 1.49
CA ALA A 175 5.33 -0.92 2.51
C ALA A 175 4.01 -0.54 1.81
N PRO A 176 2.96 -1.39 1.87
CA PRO A 176 1.67 -1.07 1.28
C PRO A 176 1.10 0.24 1.86
N SER A 177 0.29 0.93 1.06
CA SER A 177 -0.39 2.16 1.49
C SER A 177 -1.27 1.91 2.73
N PRO A 178 -1.56 2.92 3.57
CA PRO A 178 -2.43 2.77 4.73
C PRO A 178 -3.79 2.13 4.39
N GLU A 179 -4.36 2.48 3.24
CA GLU A 179 -5.62 1.95 2.73
C GLU A 179 -5.51 0.46 2.36
N GLU A 180 -4.45 0.06 1.64
CA GLU A 180 -4.19 -1.35 1.32
C GLU A 180 -3.94 -2.18 2.58
N ARG A 181 -3.21 -1.64 3.55
CA ARG A 181 -2.96 -2.32 4.82
C ARG A 181 -4.28 -2.60 5.55
N GLU A 182 -5.19 -1.64 5.56
CA GLU A 182 -6.50 -1.83 6.18
C GLU A 182 -7.37 -2.86 5.43
N GLU A 183 -7.31 -2.83 4.09
CA GLU A 183 -7.98 -3.84 3.25
C GLU A 183 -7.47 -5.25 3.58
N TYR A 184 -6.15 -5.47 3.66
CA TYR A 184 -5.57 -6.78 3.98
C TYR A 184 -5.88 -7.25 5.41
N ARG A 185 -6.01 -6.34 6.38
CA ARG A 185 -6.41 -6.72 7.75
C ARG A 185 -7.86 -7.16 7.86
N THR A 186 -8.74 -6.54 7.08
CA THR A 186 -10.19 -6.67 7.27
C THR A 186 -10.84 -7.64 6.30
N LYS A 187 -10.16 -7.98 5.19
CA LYS A 187 -10.71 -8.79 4.11
C LYS A 187 -9.78 -9.92 3.71
N THR A 188 -10.40 -11.03 3.33
CA THR A 188 -9.72 -12.17 2.69
C THR A 188 -9.42 -11.88 1.22
N ALA A 189 -8.47 -12.61 0.63
CA ALA A 189 -8.14 -12.51 -0.79
C ALA A 189 -9.37 -12.67 -1.71
N ASP A 190 -10.29 -13.59 -1.39
CA ASP A 190 -11.52 -13.80 -2.17
C ASP A 190 -12.48 -12.59 -2.09
N GLN A 191 -12.62 -11.99 -0.92
CA GLN A 191 -13.46 -10.79 -0.74
C GLN A 191 -12.90 -9.61 -1.52
N ILE A 192 -11.58 -9.37 -1.41
CA ILE A 192 -10.89 -8.30 -2.15
C ILE A 192 -11.06 -8.53 -3.66
N ALA A 193 -10.84 -9.75 -4.14
CA ALA A 193 -11.00 -10.07 -5.55
C ALA A 193 -12.44 -9.87 -6.04
N LEU A 194 -13.43 -10.28 -5.25
CA LEU A 194 -14.85 -10.11 -5.58
C LEU A 194 -15.21 -8.62 -5.69
N GLU A 195 -14.79 -7.80 -4.74
CA GLU A 195 -15.04 -6.35 -4.74
C GLU A 195 -14.35 -5.66 -5.92
N ARG A 196 -13.06 -5.96 -6.17
CA ARG A 196 -12.32 -5.40 -7.31
C ARG A 196 -12.93 -5.79 -8.64
N ARG A 197 -13.46 -7.02 -8.75
CA ARG A 197 -14.17 -7.47 -9.96
C ARG A 197 -15.48 -6.71 -10.14
N GLY A 198 -16.25 -6.53 -9.07
CA GLY A 198 -17.47 -5.72 -9.09
C GLY A 198 -17.21 -4.25 -9.47
N ALA A 199 -16.03 -3.73 -9.13
CA ALA A 199 -15.58 -2.39 -9.49
C ALA A 199 -14.96 -2.29 -10.91
N GLY A 200 -14.82 -3.40 -11.64
CA GLY A 200 -14.18 -3.41 -12.96
C GLY A 200 -12.65 -3.17 -12.92
N LEU A 201 -12.01 -3.41 -11.77
CA LEU A 201 -10.57 -3.24 -11.57
C LEU A 201 -9.75 -4.50 -11.88
N CYS A 202 -10.41 -5.62 -12.18
CA CYS A 202 -9.75 -6.86 -12.60
C CYS A 202 -9.72 -6.95 -14.13
N GLY A 203 -8.60 -7.41 -14.68
CA GLY A 203 -8.51 -7.85 -16.07
C GLY A 203 -9.29 -9.15 -16.32
N ALA A 204 -9.38 -9.54 -17.60
CA ALA A 204 -9.99 -10.81 -17.98
C ALA A 204 -9.22 -11.98 -17.34
N THR A 205 -9.93 -12.84 -16.62
CA THR A 205 -9.37 -14.10 -16.14
C THR A 205 -9.11 -15.00 -17.35
N VAL A 206 -7.88 -15.49 -17.50
CA VAL A 206 -7.62 -16.60 -18.41
C VAL A 206 -8.37 -17.80 -17.86
N PRO A 207 -9.31 -18.41 -18.62
CA PRO A 207 -9.97 -19.64 -18.17
C PRO A 207 -8.90 -20.68 -17.87
N ASP A 208 -8.89 -21.20 -16.65
CA ASP A 208 -7.98 -22.29 -16.29
C ASP A 208 -8.37 -23.52 -17.12
N PRO A 209 -7.51 -24.02 -18.04
CA PRO A 209 -7.83 -25.20 -18.82
C PRO A 209 -7.97 -26.47 -17.95
N ALA A 210 -7.52 -26.43 -16.70
CA ALA A 210 -7.61 -27.52 -15.75
C ALA A 210 -8.82 -27.45 -14.81
N ASP A 211 -9.69 -26.43 -14.88
CA ASP A 211 -10.92 -26.38 -14.09
C ASP A 211 -12.06 -27.12 -14.84
N PRO A 212 -12.39 -28.38 -14.47
CA PRO A 212 -13.43 -29.13 -15.14
C PRO A 212 -14.84 -28.66 -14.71
N ALA A 213 -14.95 -27.77 -13.71
CA ALA A 213 -16.23 -27.27 -13.21
C ALA A 213 -16.78 -26.09 -14.02
N ASN A 214 -15.97 -25.51 -14.91
CA ASN A 214 -16.43 -24.46 -15.82
C ASN A 214 -16.21 -24.90 -17.29
N PRO A 215 -16.95 -25.92 -17.79
CA PRO A 215 -16.88 -26.27 -19.19
C PRO A 215 -17.31 -25.04 -19.99
N SER A 216 -16.36 -24.44 -20.71
CA SER A 216 -16.66 -23.50 -21.79
C SER A 216 -17.89 -24.04 -22.53
N PRO A 217 -18.97 -23.24 -22.71
CA PRO A 217 -20.09 -23.67 -23.51
C PRO A 217 -19.57 -23.90 -24.91
N GLY A 218 -19.24 -25.16 -25.22
CA GLY A 218 -18.87 -25.56 -26.56
C GLY A 218 -19.99 -25.13 -27.50
N PRO A 219 -19.69 -24.80 -28.77
CA PRO A 219 -20.72 -24.52 -29.75
C PRO A 219 -21.64 -25.75 -29.81
N VAL A 220 -22.86 -25.62 -29.28
CA VAL A 220 -23.88 -26.68 -29.33
C VAL A 220 -24.23 -26.92 -30.80
N PRO A 221 -23.78 -28.02 -31.42
CA PRO A 221 -24.16 -28.32 -32.79
C PRO A 221 -25.56 -28.94 -32.73
N GLY A 222 -26.58 -28.17 -33.11
CA GLY A 222 -27.89 -28.72 -33.46
C GLY A 222 -29.03 -28.59 -32.44
N SER A 223 -29.13 -27.48 -31.70
CA SER A 223 -30.38 -27.16 -31.01
C SER A 223 -31.41 -26.61 -32.00
N SER A 224 -32.11 -27.51 -32.69
CA SER A 224 -33.43 -27.23 -33.25
C SER A 224 -34.38 -26.80 -32.12
N PRO A 225 -35.26 -25.81 -32.34
CA PRO A 225 -36.25 -25.41 -31.36
C PRO A 225 -37.35 -26.48 -31.26
N ASP A 226 -37.38 -27.22 -30.15
CA ASP A 226 -38.54 -28.04 -29.79
C ASP A 226 -39.58 -27.15 -29.09
N PRO A 227 -40.85 -27.14 -29.52
CA PRO A 227 -41.88 -26.30 -28.95
C PRO A 227 -42.54 -26.96 -27.73
N ALA A 228 -42.62 -26.19 -26.65
CA ALA A 228 -43.62 -26.25 -25.58
C ALA A 228 -43.77 -27.57 -24.81
N ASP A 229 -43.24 -27.59 -23.58
CA ASP A 229 -43.80 -28.40 -22.49
C ASP A 229 -44.30 -27.48 -21.36
N PRO A 230 -45.61 -27.31 -21.18
CA PRO A 230 -46.19 -26.64 -20.03
C PRO A 230 -46.51 -27.67 -18.94
N SER A 231 -45.61 -27.86 -17.98
CA SER A 231 -45.95 -28.48 -16.70
C SER A 231 -45.15 -27.92 -15.54
N SER A 232 -45.80 -26.97 -14.89
CA SER A 232 -45.52 -26.46 -13.56
C SER A 232 -45.59 -27.57 -12.51
N ALA A 233 -44.66 -27.59 -11.55
CA ALA A 233 -44.97 -27.86 -10.15
C ALA A 233 -43.86 -27.31 -9.22
N PRO A 234 -44.23 -26.71 -8.05
CA PRO A 234 -43.28 -26.18 -7.07
C PRO A 234 -42.92 -27.24 -6.01
N SER A 235 -41.70 -27.21 -5.49
CA SER A 235 -41.33 -27.89 -4.23
C SER A 235 -40.24 -27.06 -3.55
N SER A 236 -40.62 -26.19 -2.61
CA SER A 236 -40.87 -26.45 -1.18
C SER A 236 -39.59 -26.38 -0.36
N ASN A 237 -39.39 -25.20 0.23
CA ASN A 237 -38.52 -24.94 1.37
C ASN A 237 -38.80 -25.91 2.53
N GLY A 238 -37.72 -26.39 3.15
CA GLY A 238 -37.76 -27.02 4.48
C GLY A 238 -36.52 -26.62 5.29
N PRO A 239 -36.67 -25.95 6.45
CA PRO A 239 -35.55 -25.67 7.36
C PRO A 239 -35.28 -26.87 8.28
N SER A 240 -34.03 -27.10 8.64
CA SER A 240 -33.67 -28.03 9.72
C SER A 240 -32.74 -27.34 10.72
N PRO A 241 -33.21 -27.09 11.96
CA PRO A 241 -32.36 -26.77 13.10
C PRO A 241 -32.00 -28.06 13.86
N GLY A 242 -30.75 -28.18 14.29
CA GLY A 242 -30.28 -29.30 15.10
C GLY A 242 -29.16 -28.82 16.06
N PRO A 243 -29.32 -29.00 17.39
CA PRO A 243 -28.49 -28.36 18.41
C PRO A 243 -27.38 -29.26 18.99
N ALA A 244 -26.47 -28.59 19.70
CA ALA A 244 -25.68 -29.03 20.86
C ALA A 244 -24.61 -30.13 20.70
N ASP A 245 -23.38 -29.75 21.03
CA ASP A 245 -22.48 -30.61 21.81
C ASP A 245 -21.70 -29.76 22.84
N PRO A 246 -21.86 -30.01 24.16
CA PRO A 246 -21.08 -29.37 25.20
C PRO A 246 -19.99 -30.31 25.77
N SER A 247 -18.82 -29.71 26.03
CA SER A 247 -17.87 -30.08 27.09
C SER A 247 -17.13 -31.41 26.98
N GLU A 248 -15.80 -31.34 26.89
CA GLU A 248 -14.81 -32.14 27.65
C GLU A 248 -13.44 -31.49 27.38
N GLY A 249 -12.74 -30.89 28.34
CA GLY A 249 -12.16 -31.58 29.49
C GLY A 249 -10.67 -31.84 29.22
N ARG A 250 -9.79 -30.84 29.44
CA ARG A 250 -8.36 -31.12 29.62
C ARG A 250 -7.70 -30.18 30.61
N THR A 251 -7.72 -30.64 31.85
CA THR A 251 -6.87 -30.19 32.95
C THR A 251 -5.49 -30.85 32.88
N GLY A 252 -4.45 -30.04 33.02
CA GLY A 252 -3.18 -30.40 33.68
C GLY A 252 -1.91 -30.36 32.79
N PRO A 253 -0.70 -30.28 33.38
CA PRO A 253 -0.35 -29.95 34.77
C PRO A 253 0.59 -28.73 34.91
N THR A 254 0.53 -28.16 36.10
CA THR A 254 1.50 -27.26 36.74
C THR A 254 2.91 -27.83 36.70
N SER A 255 3.89 -27.01 36.31
CA SER A 255 5.32 -27.20 36.62
C SER A 255 6.02 -25.84 36.64
N ASP A 256 6.03 -25.23 37.81
CA ASP A 256 7.15 -24.43 38.34
C ASP A 256 7.85 -25.37 39.35
N PRO A 257 9.19 -25.38 39.50
CA PRO A 257 9.91 -24.17 39.93
C PRO A 257 11.35 -24.02 39.38
N ALA A 258 11.86 -22.79 39.38
CA ALA A 258 13.06 -22.39 40.13
C ALA A 258 13.74 -21.15 39.53
N ALA A 259 13.53 -20.03 40.21
CA ALA A 259 14.52 -19.04 40.60
C ALA A 259 15.86 -18.99 39.85
N SER A 260 16.08 -17.88 39.14
CA SER A 260 17.33 -17.11 39.25
C SER A 260 17.06 -15.65 38.86
N THR A 261 16.95 -14.82 39.89
CA THR A 261 17.05 -13.36 39.82
C THR A 261 18.48 -12.98 39.45
N PRO A 262 18.66 -11.93 38.63
CA PRO A 262 19.42 -10.81 39.18
C PRO A 262 18.80 -9.43 38.89
N ALA A 263 18.82 -8.64 39.96
CA ALA A 263 19.02 -7.20 40.03
C ALA A 263 18.25 -6.27 39.07
N SER A 264 17.30 -5.57 39.69
CA SER A 264 16.72 -4.30 39.30
C SER A 264 17.72 -3.29 38.70
N GLY A 265 17.44 -2.86 37.46
CA GLY A 265 17.78 -1.53 36.97
C GLY A 265 16.46 -0.85 36.61
N ALA A 266 15.97 0.03 37.49
CA ALA A 266 14.77 0.82 37.25
C ALA A 266 15.04 1.87 36.17
N THR A 267 14.39 1.74 35.01
CA THR A 267 14.23 2.82 34.04
C THR A 267 12.89 3.51 34.28
N PRO A 268 12.83 4.86 34.27
CA PRO A 268 11.57 5.57 34.45
C PRO A 268 10.65 5.36 33.23
N ASP A 269 9.37 5.10 33.51
CA ASP A 269 8.25 5.13 32.57
C ASP A 269 8.28 6.43 31.75
N VAL A 270 8.59 6.31 30.46
CA VAL A 270 8.35 7.36 29.47
C VAL A 270 6.90 7.22 29.02
N PHE A 271 6.04 8.02 29.62
CA PHE A 271 4.65 8.17 29.20
C PHE A 271 4.62 8.93 27.87
N THR A 272 4.42 8.22 26.76
CA THR A 272 4.20 8.82 25.44
C THR A 272 2.75 9.31 25.37
N PRO A 273 2.47 10.63 25.32
CA PRO A 273 1.11 11.12 25.16
C PRO A 273 0.59 10.83 23.74
N ALA A 274 -0.68 10.46 23.65
CA ALA A 274 -1.39 10.26 22.39
C ALA A 274 -1.42 11.54 21.54
N PRO A 275 -1.39 11.44 20.20
CA PRO A 275 -1.44 12.60 19.31
C PRO A 275 -2.77 13.35 19.44
N ASP A 276 -2.67 14.67 19.61
CA ASP A 276 -3.80 15.59 19.74
C ASP A 276 -4.51 15.76 18.39
N PRO A 277 -5.83 15.47 18.28
CA PRO A 277 -6.58 15.54 17.02
C PRO A 277 -6.91 16.98 16.56
N SER A 278 -6.34 18.02 17.20
CA SER A 278 -6.76 19.42 16.99
C SER A 278 -5.78 20.30 16.20
N SER A 279 -4.71 19.74 15.62
CA SER A 279 -3.76 20.53 14.82
C SER A 279 -4.35 20.88 13.44
N PRO A 280 -4.54 22.17 13.09
CA PRO A 280 -4.94 22.57 11.75
C PRO A 280 -3.77 22.40 10.76
N PRO A 281 -4.05 22.15 9.47
CA PRO A 281 -3.00 22.01 8.45
C PRO A 281 -2.23 23.33 8.32
N SER A 282 -0.90 23.25 8.40
CA SER A 282 -0.01 24.37 8.10
C SER A 282 -0.24 24.84 6.67
N GLY A 283 -0.93 25.97 6.54
CA GLY A 283 -1.17 26.66 5.29
C GLY A 283 0.13 27.24 4.74
N SER A 284 0.41 26.90 3.49
CA SER A 284 1.49 27.46 2.69
C SER A 284 1.39 28.98 2.61
N VAL A 285 2.42 29.66 3.11
CA VAL A 285 2.69 31.06 2.76
C VAL A 285 3.08 31.08 1.28
N ARG A 286 2.24 31.69 0.44
CA ARG A 286 2.57 32.01 -0.95
C ARG A 286 3.54 33.19 -0.96
N ASP A 287 4.74 32.96 -1.45
CA ASP A 287 5.64 33.99 -1.97
C ASP A 287 5.07 34.54 -3.28
N PRO A 288 4.78 35.85 -3.41
CA PRO A 288 4.50 36.45 -4.70
C PRO A 288 5.81 36.96 -5.33
N GLU A 289 5.89 36.75 -6.65
CA GLU A 289 6.63 37.62 -7.56
C GLU A 289 8.15 37.38 -7.68
N ARG A 290 8.51 36.49 -8.61
CA ARG A 290 9.75 36.63 -9.36
C ARG A 290 9.57 36.14 -10.80
N ASP A 291 9.28 37.10 -11.66
CA ASP A 291 9.36 36.99 -13.13
C ASP A 291 10.78 36.60 -13.58
N PRO A 292 10.97 35.49 -14.32
CA PRO A 292 12.13 35.32 -15.16
C PRO A 292 11.77 35.65 -16.62
N ALA A 293 12.48 36.67 -17.12
CA ALA A 293 12.45 37.12 -18.50
C ALA A 293 12.57 35.97 -19.52
N ALA A 294 11.73 36.05 -20.55
CA ALA A 294 11.78 35.19 -21.72
C ALA A 294 13.11 35.34 -22.50
N PRO A 295 13.75 34.23 -22.92
CA PRO A 295 14.76 34.31 -23.97
C PRO A 295 14.09 34.35 -25.36
N SER A 296 14.46 35.38 -26.12
CA SER A 296 14.17 35.54 -27.54
C SER A 296 14.66 34.35 -28.36
N SER A 297 13.76 33.79 -29.18
CA SER A 297 14.10 32.82 -30.22
C SER A 297 14.77 33.52 -31.40
N ASP A 298 16.01 33.14 -31.69
CA ASP A 298 16.77 33.49 -32.89
C ASP A 298 16.58 32.37 -33.95
N PRO A 299 16.07 32.65 -35.15
CA PRO A 299 15.97 31.64 -36.21
C PRO A 299 16.94 31.95 -37.36
N ALA A 300 18.11 31.30 -37.42
CA ALA A 300 18.85 31.12 -38.67
C ALA A 300 20.08 30.21 -38.50
N SER A 301 20.00 28.98 -38.99
CA SER A 301 21.17 28.29 -39.57
C SER A 301 20.69 27.16 -40.46
N ALA A 302 20.72 27.42 -41.76
CA ALA A 302 20.61 26.40 -42.80
C ALA A 302 21.95 25.63 -42.91
N PRO A 303 21.94 24.32 -43.21
CA PRO A 303 23.15 23.60 -43.57
C PRO A 303 23.51 23.78 -45.06
N PRO A 304 24.80 23.78 -45.44
CA PRO A 304 25.20 23.77 -46.84
C PRO A 304 25.00 22.38 -47.46
N ALA A 305 24.60 22.41 -48.74
CA ALA A 305 24.51 21.24 -49.61
C ALA A 305 25.86 20.52 -49.74
N GLN A 306 25.82 19.19 -49.74
CA GLN A 306 26.93 18.37 -50.22
C GLN A 306 26.65 17.91 -51.65
N GLU A 307 27.65 18.15 -52.52
CA GLU A 307 27.78 17.57 -53.86
C GLU A 307 27.88 16.03 -53.78
N SER A 308 27.16 15.36 -54.68
CA SER A 308 27.54 14.09 -55.31
C SER A 308 26.78 13.94 -56.62
#